data_AF-X1KGU7-F1
#
_entry.id   AF-X1KGU7-F1
#
_cell.length_a   1.000
_cell.length_b   1.000
_cell.length_c   1.000
_cell.angle_alpha   90.00
_cell.angle_beta   90.00
_cell.angle_gamma   90.00
#
_symmetry.space_group_name_H-M   'P 1'
#
loop_
_entity.id
_entity.type
_entity.pdbx_description
1 polymer ?
#
loop_
_entity_poly.entity_id
_entity_poly.type
_entity_poly.pdbx_seq_one_letter_code
_entity_poly.pdbx_strand_id
1 'polypeptide(L)' 'MPSVVSVTTEIVVYDIFQEEHKQTAAGSGFLIRSEEKYEGYIVTNNHVVQNAESVQVKLADGRTFPANTVGTRCSN' A
#
# COMPACT_ATOMS: atom_id res chain seq x y z
N MET A 1 -12.35 12.24 10.96
CA MET A 1 -11.69 11.13 10.24
C MET A 1 -10.23 11.48 10.06
N PRO A 2 -9.26 10.61 10.40
CA PRO A 2 -7.88 10.82 9.98
C PRO A 2 -7.83 10.74 8.45
N SER A 3 -7.39 11.81 7.80
CA SER A 3 -7.41 11.91 6.34
C SER A 3 -6.17 11.31 5.69
N VAL A 4 -5.03 11.30 6.40
CA VAL A 4 -3.72 10.82 5.91
C VAL A 4 -3.33 9.53 6.61
N VAL A 5 -2.80 8.58 5.83
CA VAL A 5 -2.29 7.28 6.30
C VAL A 5 -0.87 7.04 5.77
N SER A 6 -0.10 6.25 6.49
CA SER A 6 1.20 5.77 6.01
C SER A 6 1.02 4.42 5.32
N VAL A 7 1.57 4.29 4.12
CA VAL A 7 1.55 3.05 3.32
C VAL A 7 2.96 2.50 3.29
N THR A 8 3.14 1.25 3.68
CA THR A 8 4.41 0.53 3.62
C THR A 8 4.21 -0.69 2.76
N THR A 9 5.10 -0.90 1.79
CA THR A 9 5.05 -2.02 0.87
C THR A 9 6.30 -2.85 0.98
N GLU A 10 6.16 -4.15 0.83
CA GLU A 10 7.27 -5.11 0.79
C GLU A 10 7.31 -5.73 -0.60
N ILE A 11 8.50 -5.75 -1.19
CA ILE A 11 8.79 -6.35 -2.49
C ILE A 11 9.84 -7.43 -2.24
N VAL A 12 9.60 -8.66 -2.66
CA VAL A 12 10.64 -9.69 -2.69
C VAL A 12 11.38 -9.61 -4.02
N VAL A 13 12.69 -9.42 -3.92
CA VAL A 13 13.63 -9.35 -5.04
C VAL A 13 14.55 -10.56 -4.95
N TYR A 14 14.78 -11.22 -6.07
CA TYR A 14 15.72 -12.34 -6.16
C TYR A 14 17.07 -11.84 -6.68
N ASP A 15 18.15 -12.26 -6.03
CA ASP A 15 19.50 -11.94 -6.48
C ASP A 15 20.00 -12.93 -7.57
N ILE A 16 21.26 -12.76 -7.98
CA ILE A 16 21.91 -13.62 -8.99
C ILE A 16 22.14 -15.07 -8.52
N PHE A 17 22.04 -15.32 -7.22
CA PHE A 17 22.13 -16.64 -6.58
C PHE A 17 20.76 -17.20 -6.18
N GLN A 18 19.66 -16.52 -6.57
CA GLN A 18 18.28 -16.89 -6.29
C GLN A 18 17.90 -16.81 -4.80
N GLU A 19 18.61 -16.01 -4.02
CA GLU A 19 18.24 -15.69 -2.64
C GLU A 19 17.15 -14.62 -2.60
N GLU A 20 16.17 -14.81 -1.70
CA GLU A 20 15.07 -13.87 -1.48
C GLU A 20 15.51 -12.70 -0.60
N HIS A 21 15.47 -11.49 -1.15
CA HIS A 21 15.69 -10.26 -0.42
C HIS A 21 14.40 -9.45 -0.32
N LYS A 22 14.01 -9.12 0.91
CA LYS A 22 12.87 -8.25 1.20
C LYS A 22 13.31 -6.80 1.11
N GLN A 23 12.75 -6.07 0.16
CA GLN A 23 12.91 -4.63 0.05
C GLN A 23 11.63 -3.95 0.53
N THR A 24 11.78 -2.95 1.40
CA THR A 24 10.64 -2.16 1.89
C THR A 24 10.61 -0.81 1.18
N ALA A 25 9.43 -0.40 0.73
CA ALA A 25 9.15 0.96 0.30
C ALA A 25 8.10 1.60 1.21
N ALA A 26 8.17 2.92 1.37
CA ALA A 26 7.25 3.68 2.19
C ALA A 26 6.68 4.84 1.38
N GLY A 27 5.39 5.12 1.59
CA GLY A 27 4.67 6.22 0.98
C GLY A 27 3.54 6.70 1.88
N SER A 28 2.78 7.66 1.36
CA SER A 28 1.60 8.20 2.01
C SER A 28 0.35 7.89 1.18
N GLY A 29 -0.79 7.83 1.85
CA GLY A 29 -2.08 7.70 1.21
C GLY A 29 -3.16 8.47 1.94
N PHE A 30 -4.35 8.48 1.34
CA PHE A 30 -5.54 9.07 1.92
C PHE A 30 -6.60 8.01 2.11
N LEU A 31 -7.19 7.97 3.30
CA LEU A 31 -8.32 7.09 3.60
C LEU A 31 -9.61 7.76 3.13
N ILE A 32 -10.26 7.14 2.15
CA ILE A 32 -11.58 7.53 1.66
C ILE A 32 -12.59 6.45 2.05
N ARG A 33 -13.80 6.87 2.36
CA ARG A 33 -14.93 5.97 2.61
C ARG A 33 -15.95 6.19 1.53
N SER A 34 -16.39 5.10 0.89
CA SER A 34 -17.55 5.20 0.00
C SER A 34 -18.81 5.40 0.84
N GLU A 35 -19.70 6.30 0.43
CA GLU A 35 -21.02 6.44 1.10
C GLU A 35 -21.91 5.22 0.82
N GLU A 36 -21.70 4.55 -0.32
CA GLU A 36 -22.49 3.40 -0.77
C GLU A 36 -22.07 2.08 -0.13
N LYS A 37 -20.80 1.96 0.29
CA LYS A 37 -20.24 0.75 0.92
C LYS A 37 -19.59 1.12 2.24
N TYR A 38 -19.82 0.34 3.29
CA TYR A 38 -19.15 0.47 4.59
C TYR A 38 -17.63 0.14 4.53
N GLU A 39 -17.06 -0.01 3.33
CA GLU A 39 -15.65 -0.30 3.06
C GLU A 39 -14.82 0.99 3.00
N GLY A 40 -13.61 0.95 3.57
CA GLY A 40 -12.63 2.01 3.45
C GLY A 40 -11.63 1.71 2.34
N TYR A 41 -11.40 2.66 1.45
CA TYR A 41 -10.38 2.57 0.40
C TYR A 41 -9.24 3.53 0.70
N ILE A 42 -8.04 3.16 0.26
CA ILE A 42 -6.86 4.00 0.42
C ILE A 42 -6.36 4.38 -0.96
N VAL A 43 -6.24 5.68 -1.19
CA VAL A 43 -5.67 6.23 -2.40
C VAL A 43 -4.20 6.55 -2.14
N THR A 44 -3.32 5.97 -2.94
CA THR A 44 -1.88 6.25 -2.90
C THR A 44 -1.34 6.32 -4.34
N ASN A 45 -0.08 6.71 -4.47
CA ASN A 45 0.58 6.74 -5.76
C ASN A 45 0.81 5.32 -6.28
N ASN A 46 0.60 5.13 -7.58
CA ASN A 46 0.81 3.83 -8.22
C ASN A 46 2.21 3.25 -7.96
N HIS A 47 3.26 4.06 -8.07
CA HIS A 47 4.64 3.59 -7.88
C HIS A 47 4.94 3.10 -6.46
N VAL A 48 4.12 3.47 -5.46
CA VAL A 48 4.27 3.03 -4.06
C VAL A 48 3.83 1.57 -3.91
N VAL A 49 2.80 1.18 -4.66
CA VAL A 49 2.20 -0.17 -4.61
C VAL A 49 2.60 -1.03 -5.82
N GLN A 50 3.34 -0.46 -6.77
CA GLN A 50 3.80 -1.18 -7.95
C GLN A 50 4.81 -2.26 -7.54
N ASN A 51 4.56 -3.49 -7.98
CA ASN A 51 5.36 -4.69 -7.66
C ASN A 51 5.41 -5.06 -6.17
N ALA A 52 4.57 -4.44 -5.33
CA ALA A 52 4.43 -4.82 -3.93
C ALA A 52 3.83 -6.22 -3.82
N GLU A 53 4.52 -7.10 -3.10
CA GLU A 53 4.00 -8.42 -2.74
C GLU A 53 3.08 -8.33 -1.53
N SER A 54 3.41 -7.44 -0.57
CA SER A 54 2.56 -7.13 0.55
C SER A 54 2.39 -5.61 0.72
N VAL A 55 1.18 -5.19 1.10
CA VAL A 55 0.86 -3.79 1.39
C VAL A 55 0.32 -3.71 2.82
N GLN A 56 0.95 -2.87 3.63
CA GLN A 56 0.54 -2.57 4.99
C GLN A 56 0.22 -1.08 5.11
N VAL A 57 -0.85 -0.78 5.83
CA VAL A 57 -1.29 0.59 6.05
C VAL A 57 -1.30 0.85 7.54
N LYS A 58 -0.58 1.91 7.94
CA LYS A 58 -0.59 2.41 9.31
C LYS A 58 -1.45 3.66 9.39
N LEU A 59 -2.48 3.61 10.23
CA LEU A 59 -3.32 4.75 10.56
C LEU A 59 -2.62 5.67 11.56
N ALA A 60 -3.09 6.91 11.66
CA ALA A 60 -2.57 7.91 12.59
C ALA A 60 -2.75 7.52 14.08
N ASP A 61 -3.68 6.62 14.38
CA ASP A 61 -3.89 6.06 15.72
C ASP A 61 -2.91 4.93 16.08
N GLY A 62 -1.97 4.60 15.17
CA GLY A 62 -0.94 3.60 15.37
C GLY A 62 -1.33 2.18 14.97
N ARG A 63 -2.60 1.92 14.60
CA ARG A 63 -3.04 0.61 14.12
C ARG A 63 -2.53 0.35 12.71
N THR A 64 -2.12 -0.89 12.44
CA THR A 64 -1.68 -1.36 11.13
C THR A 64 -2.65 -2.40 10.59
N PHE A 65 -2.99 -2.28 9.31
CA PHE A 65 -3.89 -3.20 8.61
C PHE A 65 -3.24 -3.70 7.31
N PRO A 66 -3.39 -4.99 6.97
CA PRO A 66 -3.08 -5.46 5.63
C PRO A 66 -4.06 -4.85 4.63
N ALA A 67 -3.57 -4.47 3.45
CA ALA A 67 -4.38 -3.92 2.38
C ALA A 67 -4.17 -4.71 1.09
N ASN A 68 -5.24 -4.84 0.30
CA ASN A 68 -5.18 -5.41 -1.03
C ASN A 68 -5.32 -4.31 -2.06
N THR A 69 -4.55 -4.40 -3.14
CA THR A 69 -4.64 -3.48 -4.26
C THR A 69 -5.93 -3.77 -5.05
N VAL A 70 -6.90 -2.87 -4.98
CA VAL A 70 -8.19 -3.00 -5.70
C VAL A 70 -8.14 -2.52 -7.14
N GLY A 71 -7.14 -1.70 -7.49
CA GLY A 71 -6.93 -1.20 -8.84
C GLY A 71 -5.81 -0.17 -8.91
N THR A 72 -5.12 -0.12 -10.04
CA THR A 72 -4.05 0.83 -10.33
C THR A 72 -4.28 1.45 -11.70
N ARG A 73 -3.98 2.74 -11.86
CA ARG A 73 -4.00 3.39 -13.18
C ARG A 73 -2.60 3.94 -13.46
N CYS A 74 -1.93 3.36 -14.46
CA CYS A 74 -0.81 4.00 -15.15
C CYS A 74 -1.40 4.73 -16.36
N SER A 75 -1.21 6.05 -16.50
CA SER A 75 -1.39 6.68 -17.81
C SER A 75 -0.17 6.40 -18.66
N ASN A 76 -0.33 5.70 -19.77
CA ASN A 76 0.58 5.78 -20.91
C ASN A 76 0.03 6.84 -21.87
#